data_AF-A0A920E9Y9-F1
#
_entry.id   AF-A0A920E9Y9-F1
#
_cell.length_a   1.000
_cell.length_b   1.000
_cell.length_c   1.000
_cell.angle_alpha   90.00
_cell.angle_beta   90.00
_cell.angle_gamma   90.00
#
_symmetry.space_group_name_H-M   'P 1'
#
loop_
_entity.id
_entity.type
_entity.pdbx_description
1 polymer ?
#
loop_
_entity_poly.entity_id
_entity_poly.type
_entity_poly.pdbx_seq_one_letter_code
_entity_poly.pdbx_strand_id
1 'polypeptide(L)'
;MGLRAGRANPAMLEPIMVDAYGSKMPLNQVGNVSAPESRLLTVSVWDASMAPAVEKAIRESDLGLNPMAEGGLIRVPIPDLSEERRKDMVKVAARYAEACKVAMRNIRRDGIEIARKAEKKG
;
A
#
# COMPACT_ATOMS: atom_id res chain seq x y z
N MET A 1 6.22 -2.94 0.04
CA MET A 1 6.37 -1.76 0.93
C MET A 1 6.21 -0.50 0.07
N GLY A 2 4.97 -0.16 -0.27
CA GLY A 2 4.64 0.82 -1.28
C GLY A 2 4.67 2.24 -0.73
N LEU A 3 5.58 3.06 -1.24
CA LEU A 3 5.52 4.51 -1.10
C LEU A 3 4.20 4.96 -1.74
N ARG A 4 3.27 5.45 -0.90
CA ARG A 4 1.89 5.81 -1.25
C ARG A 4 1.88 7.07 -2.13
N ALA A 5 2.34 6.96 -3.37
CA ALA A 5 2.26 8.04 -4.35
C ALA A 5 0.79 8.36 -4.63
N GLY A 6 0.45 9.63 -4.79
CA GLY A 6 -0.92 10.13 -5.03
C GLY A 6 -1.54 9.74 -6.38
N ARG A 7 -1.24 8.54 -6.86
CA ARG A 7 -1.85 7.90 -8.03
C ARG A 7 -2.58 6.66 -7.55
N ALA A 8 -3.79 6.45 -8.06
CA ALA A 8 -4.51 5.20 -7.96
C ALA A 8 -3.58 4.03 -8.33
N ASN A 9 -3.16 3.27 -7.33
CA ASN A 9 -2.35 2.08 -7.50
C ASN A 9 -3.10 0.89 -6.88
N PRO A 10 -3.31 -0.21 -7.61
CA PRO A 10 -3.91 -1.43 -7.06
C PRO A 10 -3.25 -1.91 -5.77
N ALA A 11 -1.94 -1.66 -5.60
CA ALA A 11 -1.18 -1.97 -4.40
C ALA A 11 -1.67 -1.25 -3.12
N MET A 12 -2.50 -0.21 -3.24
CA MET A 12 -3.10 0.47 -2.09
C MET A 12 -4.17 -0.38 -1.39
N LEU A 13 -4.81 -1.28 -2.12
CA LEU A 13 -5.90 -2.11 -1.62
C LEU A 13 -5.43 -3.53 -1.23
N GLU A 14 -4.14 -3.85 -1.42
CA GLU A 14 -3.51 -5.12 -1.02
C GLU A 14 -3.59 -5.44 0.49
N PRO A 15 -3.41 -4.49 1.43
CA PRO A 15 -3.46 -4.80 2.86
C PRO A 15 -4.90 -4.92 3.41
N ILE A 16 -5.92 -4.72 2.58
CA ILE A 16 -7.31 -4.75 3.03
C ILE A 16 -7.77 -6.21 3.14
N MET A 17 -8.21 -6.57 4.35
CA MET A 17 -8.80 -7.85 4.68
C MET A 17 -10.32 -7.72 4.64
N VAL A 18 -10.96 -8.58 3.87
CA VAL A 18 -12.41 -8.68 3.73
C VAL A 18 -12.88 -9.91 4.51
N ASP A 19 -13.93 -9.77 5.31
CA ASP A 19 -14.60 -10.92 5.91
C ASP A 19 -15.45 -11.64 4.85
N ALA A 20 -14.90 -12.73 4.31
CA ALA A 20 -15.56 -13.62 3.36
C ALA A 20 -15.92 -14.93 4.05
N TYR A 21 -17.20 -15.28 4.08
CA TYR A 21 -17.72 -16.54 4.63
C TYR A 21 -17.23 -16.86 6.06
N GLY A 22 -17.10 -15.84 6.92
CA GLY A 22 -16.65 -15.98 8.31
C GLY A 22 -15.12 -16.05 8.51
N SER A 23 -14.34 -15.80 7.45
CA SER A 23 -12.88 -15.75 7.50
C SER A 23 -12.34 -14.48 6.83
N LYS A 24 -11.28 -13.91 7.38
CA LYS A 24 -10.61 -12.73 6.80
C LYS A 24 -9.73 -13.15 5.63
N MET A 25 -10.15 -12.82 4.43
CA MET A 25 -9.40 -13.04 3.19
C MET A 25 -8.91 -11.71 2.62
N PRO A 26 -7.73 -11.66 2.02
CA PRO A 26 -7.24 -10.44 1.38
C PRO A 26 -8.09 -10.10 0.15
N LEU A 27 -8.34 -8.81 -0.08
CA LEU A 27 -9.24 -8.34 -1.14
C LEU A 27 -8.86 -8.84 -2.55
N ASN A 28 -7.56 -9.02 -2.81
CA ASN A 28 -7.05 -9.56 -4.07
C ASN A 28 -7.48 -11.01 -4.38
N GLN A 29 -7.92 -11.76 -3.37
CA GLN A 29 -8.43 -13.14 -3.52
C GLN A 29 -9.96 -13.18 -3.68
N VAL A 30 -10.65 -12.07 -3.43
CA VAL A 30 -12.11 -11.99 -3.51
C VAL A 30 -12.56 -11.18 -4.75
N GLY A 31 -11.63 -10.46 -5.38
CA GLY A 31 -11.89 -9.68 -6.58
C GLY A 31 -10.63 -9.20 -7.29
N ASN A 32 -10.84 -8.63 -8.47
CA ASN A 32 -9.80 -8.00 -9.28
C ASN A 32 -9.77 -6.48 -9.03
N VAL A 33 -8.59 -5.94 -8.77
CA VAL A 33 -8.38 -4.51 -8.59
C VAL A 33 -7.75 -3.93 -9.85
N SER A 34 -8.41 -2.92 -10.42
CA SER A 34 -7.92 -2.17 -11.57
C SER A 34 -7.90 -0.68 -11.25
N ALA A 35 -6.98 0.03 -11.90
CA ALA A 35 -6.88 1.49 -11.82
C ALA A 35 -7.05 2.07 -13.23
N PRO A 36 -8.29 2.12 -13.75
CA PRO A 36 -8.55 2.63 -15.10
C PRO A 36 -8.18 4.12 -15.21
N GLU A 37 -8.25 4.88 -14.12
CA GLU A 37 -7.84 6.28 -14.07
C GLU A 37 -6.96 6.54 -12.85
N SER A 38 -6.06 7.53 -12.95
CA SER A 38 -5.16 7.88 -11.83
C SER A 38 -5.88 8.37 -10.56
N ARG A 39 -7.19 8.68 -10.67
CA ARG A 39 -8.03 9.21 -9.59
C ARG A 39 -9.16 8.27 -9.17
N LEU A 40 -9.30 7.13 -9.83
CA LEU A 40 -10.40 6.20 -9.59
C LEU A 40 -9.89 4.77 -9.63
N LEU A 41 -10.04 4.08 -8.50
CA LEU A 41 -9.83 2.64 -8.40
C LEU A 41 -11.16 1.93 -8.66
N THR A 42 -11.12 0.86 -9.45
CA THR A 42 -12.25 -0.06 -9.61
C THR A 42 -11.87 -1.42 -9.03
N VAL A 43 -12.76 -1.97 -8.20
CA VAL A 43 -12.63 -3.31 -7.65
C VAL A 43 -13.80 -4.12 -8.19
N SER A 44 -13.50 -5.16 -8.97
CA SER A 44 -14.49 -6.08 -9.50
C SER A 44 -14.51 -7.33 -8.62
N VAL A 45 -15.58 -7.52 -7.85
CA VAL A 45 -15.72 -8.67 -6.94
C VAL A 45 -16.24 -9.86 -7.73
N TRP A 46 -15.69 -11.06 -7.50
CA TRP A 46 -16.14 -12.26 -8.23
C TRP A 46 -17.54 -12.72 -7.79
N ASP A 47 -17.86 -12.53 -6.51
CA ASP A 47 -19.18 -12.78 -5.96
C ASP A 47 -19.84 -11.45 -5.55
N ALA A 48 -20.95 -11.11 -6.19
CA ALA A 48 -21.73 -9.91 -5.87
C ALA A 48 -22.34 -9.97 -4.45
N SER A 49 -22.51 -11.15 -3.87
CA SER A 49 -22.98 -11.31 -2.48
C SER A 49 -21.96 -10.79 -1.47
N MET A 50 -20.67 -10.76 -1.83
CA MET A 50 -19.58 -10.24 -1.01
C MET A 50 -19.33 -8.74 -1.23
N ALA A 51 -20.00 -8.10 -2.19
CA ALA A 51 -19.85 -6.67 -2.46
C ALA A 51 -20.09 -5.76 -1.22
N PRO A 52 -21.08 -6.03 -0.34
CA PRO A 52 -21.28 -5.23 0.88
C PRO A 52 -20.15 -5.41 1.90
N ALA A 53 -19.58 -6.62 2.00
CA ALA A 53 -18.47 -6.91 2.89
C ALA A 53 -17.19 -6.21 2.42
N VAL A 54 -16.95 -6.20 1.10
CA VAL A 54 -15.84 -5.46 0.47
C VAL A 54 -16.02 -3.96 0.64
N GLU A 55 -17.21 -3.41 0.40
CA GLU A 55 -17.50 -1.99 0.60
C GLU A 55 -17.20 -1.56 2.04
N LYS A 56 -17.64 -2.36 3.02
CA LYS A 56 -17.38 -2.11 4.44
C LYS A 56 -15.89 -2.15 4.76
N ALA A 57 -15.17 -3.16 4.27
CA ALA A 57 -13.73 -3.29 4.50
C ALA A 57 -12.93 -2.12 3.89
N ILE A 58 -13.33 -1.62 2.72
CA ILE A 58 -12.70 -0.45 2.10
C ILE A 58 -13.02 0.83 2.88
N ARG A 59 -14.26 1.00 3.35
CA ARG A 59 -14.66 2.17 4.17
C ARG A 59 -13.99 2.19 5.54
N GLU A 60 -13.82 1.04 6.17
CA GLU A 60 -13.13 0.90 7.47
C GLU A 60 -11.60 0.94 7.32
N SER A 61 -11.07 0.85 6.10
CA SER A 61 -9.64 0.99 5.88
C SER A 61 -9.15 2.40 6.24
N ASP A 62 -7.91 2.49 6.75
CA ASP A 62 -7.21 3.75 7.07
C ASP A 62 -7.05 4.73 5.88
N LEU A 63 -7.60 4.39 4.71
CA LEU A 63 -7.58 5.22 3.51
C LEU A 63 -8.64 6.33 3.55
N GLY A 64 -9.70 6.19 4.36
CA GLY A 64 -10.76 7.19 4.48
C GLY A 64 -11.43 7.51 3.13
N LEU A 65 -11.56 6.49 2.28
CA LEU A 65 -12.16 6.59 0.95
C LEU A 65 -13.63 6.20 1.04
N ASN A 66 -14.46 6.82 0.20
CA ASN A 66 -15.88 6.47 0.09
C ASN A 66 -16.10 5.56 -1.13
N PRO A 67 -16.14 4.23 -0.95
CA PRO A 67 -16.48 3.32 -2.04
C PRO A 67 -17.94 3.51 -2.47
N MET A 68 -18.19 3.40 -3.77
CA MET A 68 -19.50 3.34 -4.40
C MET A 68 -19.66 1.96 -5.05
N ALA A 69 -20.55 1.13 -4.51
CA ALA A 69 -20.85 -0.18 -5.07
C ALA A 69 -21.95 -0.08 -6.15
N GLU A 70 -21.65 -0.52 -7.36
CA GLU A 70 -22.60 -0.79 -8.44
C GLU A 70 -22.65 -2.32 -8.66
N GLY A 71 -23.43 -3.01 -7.83
CA GLY A 71 -23.57 -4.47 -7.88
C GLY A 71 -22.24 -5.17 -7.59
N GLY A 72 -21.61 -5.77 -8.62
CA GLY A 72 -20.32 -6.44 -8.51
C GLY A 72 -19.09 -5.53 -8.70
N LEU A 73 -19.29 -4.26 -9.09
CA LEU A 73 -18.22 -3.30 -9.35
C LEU A 73 -18.20 -2.23 -8.26
N ILE A 74 -17.07 -2.06 -7.56
CA ILE A 74 -16.90 -1.06 -6.51
C ILE A 74 -15.95 0.01 -7.00
N ARG A 75 -16.43 1.24 -7.11
CA ARG A 75 -15.65 2.41 -7.53
C ARG A 75 -15.19 3.17 -6.30
N VAL A 76 -13.89 3.42 -6.20
CA VAL A 76 -13.29 4.14 -5.09
C VAL A 76 -12.63 5.40 -5.64
N PRO A 77 -13.32 6.55 -5.61
CA PRO A 77 -12.72 7.83 -5.97
C PRO A 77 -11.67 8.19 -4.92
N ILE A 78 -10.47 8.52 -5.38
CA ILE A 78 -9.40 9.02 -4.52
C ILE A 78 -9.55 10.53 -4.44
N PRO A 79 -9.93 11.10 -3.27
CA PRO A 79 -10.01 12.54 -3.11
C PRO A 79 -8.61 13.15 -3.29
N ASP A 80 -8.56 14.36 -3.85
CA ASP A 80 -7.31 15.08 -4.04
C ASP A 80 -6.53 15.12 -2.74
N LEU A 81 -5.24 14.77 -2.80
CA LEU A 81 -4.37 14.95 -1.65
C LEU A 81 -4.29 16.45 -1.37
N SER A 82 -4.95 16.87 -0.29
CA SER A 82 -4.79 18.21 0.26
C SER A 82 -3.30 18.50 0.47
N GLU A 83 -2.94 19.78 0.43
CA GLU A 83 -1.55 20.22 0.53
C GLU A 83 -0.86 19.70 1.82
N GLU A 84 -1.62 19.56 2.90
CA GLU A 84 -1.19 18.92 4.16
C GLU A 84 -0.82 17.46 3.97
N ARG A 85 -1.65 16.66 3.30
CA ARG A 85 -1.38 15.23 3.08
C ARG A 85 -0.13 15.03 2.22
N ARG A 86 0.13 15.94 1.27
CA ARG A 86 1.39 15.97 0.48
C ARG A 86 2.60 16.28 1.37
N LYS A 87 2.48 17.22 2.32
CA LYS A 87 3.57 17.56 3.27
C LYS A 87 3.91 16.40 4.19
N ASP A 88 2.92 15.66 4.70
CA ASP A 88 3.17 14.46 5.51
C ASP A 88 3.83 13.33 4.71
N MET A 89 3.45 13.16 3.44
CA MET A 89 4.13 12.21 2.57
C MET A 89 5.61 12.55 2.35
N VAL A 90 5.95 13.83 2.18
CA VAL A 90 7.34 14.27 2.03
C VAL A 90 8.14 13.95 3.29
N LYS A 91 7.56 14.16 4.50
CA LYS A 91 8.22 13.79 5.76
C LYS A 91 8.49 12.30 5.87
N VAL A 92 7.52 11.48 5.49
CA VAL A 92 7.65 10.01 5.51
C VAL A 92 8.71 9.55 4.51
N ALA A 93 8.70 10.08 3.28
CA ALA A 93 9.71 9.80 2.27
C ALA A 93 11.13 10.19 2.74
N ALA A 94 11.27 11.35 3.38
CA ALA A 94 12.54 11.81 3.94
C ALA A 94 13.07 10.87 5.04
N ARG A 95 12.19 10.40 5.93
CA ARG A 95 12.56 9.40 6.96
C ARG A 95 13.05 8.10 6.33
N TYR A 96 12.37 7.60 5.29
CA TYR A 96 12.81 6.40 4.58
C TYR A 96 14.17 6.59 3.90
N ALA A 97 14.41 7.75 3.28
CA ALA A 97 15.69 8.06 2.66
C ALA A 97 16.84 8.07 3.68
N GLU A 98 16.64 8.66 4.86
CA GLU A 98 17.65 8.66 5.93
C GLU A 98 17.90 7.25 6.47
N ALA A 99 16.86 6.45 6.69
CA ALA A 99 17.02 5.05 7.12
C ALA A 99 17.85 4.24 6.12
N CYS A 100 17.61 4.38 4.81
CA CYS A 100 18.43 3.75 3.78
C CYS A 100 19.88 4.23 3.78
N LYS A 101 20.13 5.54 3.95
CA LYS A 101 21.51 6.08 4.03
C LYS A 101 22.25 5.52 5.23
N VAL A 102 21.60 5.41 6.39
CA VAL A 102 22.19 4.81 7.59
C VAL A 102 22.49 3.33 7.38
N ALA A 103 21.56 2.57 6.80
CA ALA A 103 21.78 1.16 6.46
C ALA A 103 22.98 0.98 5.51
N MET A 104 23.08 1.79 4.45
CA MET A 104 24.23 1.75 3.54
C MET A 104 25.56 2.08 4.25
N ARG A 105 25.57 3.03 5.19
CA ARG A 105 26.77 3.35 5.98
C ARG A 105 27.19 2.21 6.90
N ASN A 106 26.23 1.52 7.51
CA ASN A 106 26.50 0.36 8.36
C ASN A 106 27.08 -0.80 7.54
N ILE A 107 26.46 -1.17 6.42
CA ILE A 107 26.96 -2.22 5.52
C ILE A 107 28.38 -1.90 5.04
N ARG A 108 28.67 -0.63 4.69
CA ARG A 108 30.02 -0.22 4.30
C ARG A 108 31.02 -0.40 5.45
N ARG A 109 30.63 -0.06 6.68
CA ARG A 109 31.51 -0.17 7.86
C ARG A 109 31.80 -1.64 8.17
N ASP A 110 30.78 -2.50 8.10
CA ASP A 110 30.91 -3.95 8.30
C ASP A 110 31.82 -4.57 7.23
N GLY A 111 31.64 -4.18 5.97
CA GLY A 111 32.50 -4.62 4.87
C GLY A 111 33.97 -4.23 5.04
N ILE A 112 34.24 -3.01 5.52
CA ILE A 112 35.61 -2.54 5.81
C ILE A 112 36.21 -3.33 6.99
N GLU A 113 35.42 -3.62 8.03
CA GLU A 113 35.91 -4.39 9.19
C GLU A 113 36.27 -5.83 8.80
N ILE A 114 35.46 -6.45 7.92
CA ILE A 114 35.75 -7.77 7.36
C ILE A 114 37.04 -7.74 6.54
N ALA A 115 37.21 -6.76 5.65
CA ALA A 115 38.42 -6.62 4.84
C ALA A 115 39.68 -6.45 5.71
N ARG A 116 39.63 -5.56 6.73
CA ARG A 116 40.75 -5.36 7.67
C ARG A 116 41.06 -6.60 8.50
N LYS A 117 40.05 -7.38 8.91
CA LYS A 117 40.27 -8.66 9.62
C LYS A 117 40.92 -9.70 8.71
N ALA A 118 40.59 -9.71 7.42
CA ALA A 118 41.23 -10.58 6.44
C ALA A 118 42.71 -10.20 6.23
N GLU A 119 43.02 -8.90 6.10
CA GLU A 119 44.41 -8.41 5.96
C GLU A 119 45.28 -8.71 7.19
N LYS A 120 44.71 -8.73 8.40
CA LYS A 120 45.45 -9.07 9.64
C LYS A 120 45.66 -10.57 9.87
N LYS A 121 44.97 -11.43 9.12
CA LYS A 121 45.06 -12.89 9.24
C LYS A 121 45.95 -13.54 8.18
N GLY A 122 46.48 -12.76 7.23
CA GLY A 122 47.61 -13.12 6.37
C GLY A 122 48.90 -12.57 6.94
#